data_AF-D0SR66-F1
#
_entry.id   AF-D0SR66-F1
#
_cell.length_a   1.000
_cell.length_b   1.000
_cell.length_c   1.000
_cell.angle_alpha   90.00
_cell.angle_beta   90.00
_cell.angle_gamma   90.00
#
_symmetry.space_group_name_H-M   'P 1'
#
loop_
_entity.id
_entity.type
_entity.pdbx_description
1 polymer ?
#
loop_
_entity_poly.entity_id
_entity_poly.type
_entity_poly.pdbx_seq_one_letter_code
_entity_poly.pdbx_strand_id
1 'polypeptide(L)' 'MRYENLSRYTNTEFKRLVGVTRELFDLMVDILALAEQQKKKSGRPHSLSLADQLLLTLNYLRCYKRGGPTCLNN' A
#
# COMPACT_ATOMS: atom_id res chain seq x y z
N MET A 1 5.76 -6.54 -5.19
CA MET A 1 6.40 -5.21 -5.29
C MET A 1 6.59 -4.61 -3.90
N ARG A 2 7.75 -4.03 -3.58
CA ARG A 2 7.99 -3.29 -2.32
C ARG A 2 7.95 -1.79 -2.52
N TYR A 3 7.56 -1.04 -1.48
CA TYR A 3 7.47 0.42 -1.50
C TYR A 3 8.83 1.09 -1.76
N GLU A 4 9.92 0.51 -1.26
CA GLU A 4 11.28 1.03 -1.50
C GLU A 4 11.61 1.11 -3.00
N ASN A 5 11.10 0.15 -3.79
CA ASN A 5 11.27 0.12 -5.22
C ASN A 5 10.46 1.20 -5.94
N LEU A 6 9.50 1.84 -5.27
CA LEU A 6 8.67 2.90 -5.85
C LEU A 6 9.35 4.27 -5.82
N SER A 7 10.49 4.42 -5.14
CA SER A 7 11.29 5.65 -5.11
C SER A 7 11.80 6.07 -6.51
N ARG A 8 12.03 5.08 -7.39
CA ARG A 8 12.54 5.30 -8.76
C ARG A 8 11.54 5.91 -9.74
N TYR A 9 10.25 5.95 -9.38
CA TYR A 9 9.18 6.41 -10.27
C TYR A 9 8.81 7.87 -10.01
N THR A 10 8.51 8.58 -11.09
CA THR A 10 7.94 9.92 -11.03
C THR A 10 6.55 9.91 -10.38
N ASN A 11 6.08 11.06 -9.89
CA ASN A 11 4.75 11.17 -9.26
C ASN A 11 3.61 10.72 -10.20
N THR A 12 3.73 10.97 -11.50
CA THR A 12 2.76 10.55 -12.51
C THR A 12 2.74 9.02 -12.67
N GLU A 13 3.91 8.39 -12.76
CA GLU A 13 4.05 6.94 -12.85
C GLU A 13 3.56 6.25 -11.57
N PHE A 14 3.91 6.81 -10.40
CA PHE A 14 3.44 6.34 -9.10
C PHE A 14 1.91 6.35 -9.06
N LYS A 15 1.29 7.47 -9.44
CA LYS A 15 -0.18 7.59 -9.46
C LYS A 15 -0.83 6.58 -10.40
N ARG A 16 -0.26 6.36 -11.58
CA ARG A 16 -0.77 5.38 -12.55
C ARG A 16 -0.70 3.94 -11.99
N LEU A 17 0.41 3.61 -11.32
CA LEU A 17 0.67 2.29 -10.80
C LEU A 17 -0.17 1.99 -9.55
N VAL A 18 0.00 2.80 -8.50
CA VAL A 18 -0.63 2.61 -7.18
C VAL A 18 -2.10 3.04 -7.20
N GLY A 19 -2.46 4.01 -8.04
CA GLY A 19 -3.83 4.54 -8.15
C GLY A 19 -4.13 5.76 -7.27
N VAL A 20 -3.16 6.22 -6.47
CA VAL A 20 -3.25 7.40 -5.60
C VAL A 20 -1.99 8.27 -5.76
N THR A 21 -2.06 9.56 -5.42
CA THR A 21 -0.87 10.43 -5.41
C THR A 21 0.08 10.00 -4.28
N ARG A 22 1.38 10.35 -4.43
CA ARG A 22 2.39 10.05 -3.41
C ARG A 22 2.05 10.72 -2.07
N GLU A 23 1.67 12.00 -2.11
CA GLU A 23 1.24 12.76 -0.94
C GLU A 23 0.08 12.09 -0.18
N LEU A 24 -0.93 11.61 -0.92
CA LEU A 24 -2.07 10.91 -0.31
C LEU A 24 -1.64 9.56 0.26
N PHE A 25 -0.75 8.84 -0.43
CA PHE A 25 -0.22 7.58 0.06
C PHE A 25 0.53 7.76 1.38
N ASP A 26 1.42 8.75 1.47
CA ASP A 26 2.18 9.04 2.68
C ASP A 26 1.24 9.43 3.84
N LEU A 27 0.22 10.27 3.58
CA LEU A 27 -0.81 10.59 4.57
C LEU A 27 -1.57 9.34 5.07
N MET A 28 -1.87 8.39 4.18
CA MET A 28 -2.51 7.13 4.58
C MET A 28 -1.59 6.29 5.46
N VAL A 29 -0.29 6.24 5.17
CA VAL A 29 0.70 5.53 6.00
C VAL A 29 0.79 6.16 7.39
N ASP A 30 0.79 7.49 7.49
CA ASP A 30 0.83 8.20 8.77
C ASP A 30 -0.41 7.90 9.62
N ILE A 31 -1.60 7.94 9.00
CA ILE A 31 -2.86 7.60 9.68
C ILE A 31 -2.82 6.14 10.17
N LEU A 32 -2.31 5.21 9.37
CA LEU A 32 -2.16 3.81 9.76
C LEU A 32 -1.16 3.64 10.91
N ALA A 33 -0.04 4.35 10.89
CA ALA A 33 0.96 4.32 11.96
C ALA A 33 0.37 4.82 13.28
N LEU A 34 -0.38 5.92 13.26
CA LEU A 34 -1.11 6.43 14.42
C LEU A 34 -2.13 5.42 14.93
N ALA A 35 -2.88 4.78 14.03
CA ALA A 35 -3.86 3.76 14.40
C ALA A 35 -3.20 2.51 15.03
N GLU A 36 -2.05 2.07 14.53
CA GLU A 36 -1.26 0.99 15.15
C GLU A 36 -0.81 1.35 16.56
N GLN A 37 -0.32 2.57 16.78
CA GLN A 37 0.12 3.04 18.09
C GLN A 37 -1.02 3.11 19.11
N GLN A 38 -2.24 3.37 18.67
CA GLN A 38 -3.42 3.45 19.54
C GLN A 38 -4.00 2.07 19.93
N LYS A 39 -3.48 0.97 19.38
CA LYS A 39 -4.00 -0.36 19.68
C LYS A 39 -3.70 -0.77 21.12
N LYS A 40 -4.76 -1.01 21.90
CA LYS A 40 -4.67 -1.50 23.30
C LYS A 40 -4.12 -2.92 23.42
N LYS A 41 -4.28 -3.75 22.38
CA LYS A 41 -3.70 -5.09 22.27
C LYS A 41 -3.18 -5.27 20.85
N SER A 42 -1.87 -5.44 20.69
CA SER A 42 -1.29 -5.79 19.40
C SER A 42 -1.40 -7.30 19.18
N GLY A 43 -1.77 -7.71 17.97
CA GLY A 43 -1.71 -9.11 17.55
C GLY A 43 -0.29 -9.57 17.23
N ARG A 44 -0.17 -10.60 16.40
CA ARG A 44 1.11 -11.05 15.84
C ARG A 44 1.79 -9.89 15.08
N PRO A 45 3.11 -9.67 15.27
CA PRO A 45 3.83 -8.68 14.49
C PRO A 45 3.75 -9.02 12.99
N HIS A 46 3.60 -7.98 12.17
CA HIS A 46 3.42 -8.14 10.74
C HIS A 46 4.79 -8.33 10.08
N SER A 47 4.88 -9.23 9.10
CA SER A 47 6.14 -9.47 8.37
C SER A 47 6.46 -8.36 7.34
N LEU A 48 5.49 -7.52 7.01
CA LEU A 48 5.59 -6.45 6.02
C LEU A 48 5.53 -5.08 6.70
N SER A 49 6.20 -4.08 6.12
CA SER A 49 6.05 -2.69 6.55
C SER A 49 4.62 -2.19 6.31
N LEU A 50 4.17 -1.17 7.04
CA LEU A 50 2.84 -0.58 6.84
C LEU A 50 2.64 -0.07 5.40
N ALA A 51 3.68 0.53 4.82
CA ALA A 51 3.65 0.98 3.44
C ALA A 51 3.48 -0.19 2.44
N ASP A 52 4.20 -1.30 2.65
CA ASP A 52 4.06 -2.49 1.79
C ASP A 52 2.68 -3.15 1.93
N GLN A 53 2.14 -3.17 3.15
CA GLN A 53 0.78 -3.67 3.40
C GLN A 53 -0.25 -2.80 2.67
N LEU A 54 -0.16 -1.47 2.80
CA LEU A 54 -1.05 -0.54 2.12
C LEU A 54 -0.95 -0.69 0.60
N LEU A 55 0.27 -0.79 0.07
CA LEU A 55 0.51 -1.02 -1.36
C LEU A 55 -0.15 -2.31 -1.84
N LEU A 56 -0.01 -3.41 -1.10
CA LEU A 56 -0.65 -4.69 -1.42
C LEU A 56 -2.18 -4.55 -1.41
N THR A 57 -2.76 -3.90 -0.40
CA THR A 57 -4.20 -3.67 -0.30
C THR A 57 -4.72 -2.85 -1.47
N LEU A 58 -4.07 -1.74 -1.83
CA LEU A 58 -4.48 -0.89 -2.95
C LEU A 58 -4.40 -1.65 -4.28
N ASN A 59 -3.34 -2.43 -4.49
CA ASN A 59 -3.23 -3.29 -5.66
C ASN A 59 -4.35 -4.33 -5.69
N TYR A 60 -4.62 -5.03 -4.58
CA TYR A 60 -5.70 -6.01 -4.50
C TYR A 60 -7.06 -5.40 -4.85
N LEU A 61 -7.41 -4.25 -4.27
CA LEU A 61 -8.68 -3.56 -4.54
C LEU A 61 -8.83 -3.17 -6.00
N ARG A 62 -7.74 -2.73 -6.64
CA ARG A 62 -7.72 -2.40 -8.08
C ARG A 62 -7.91 -3.63 -8.95
N CYS A 63 -7.30 -4.75 -8.56
CA CYS A 63 -7.40 -6.01 -9.30
C CYS A 63 -8.79 -6.65 -9.14
N TYR A 64 -9.38 -6.55 -7.95
CA TYR A 64 -10.73 -7.02 -7.68
C TYR A 64 -11.76 -6.37 -8.61
N LYS A 65 -11.65 -5.05 -8.81
CA LYS A 65 -12.52 -4.31 -9.75
C LYS A 65 -12.36 -4.73 -11.22
N ARG A 66 -11.25 -5.37 -11.59
CA ARG A 66 -10.94 -5.76 -12.98
C ARG A 66 -11.25 -7.22 -13.32
N GLY A 67 -11.94 -7.97 -12.45
CA GLY A 67 -12.47 -9.29 -12.78
C GLY A 67 -11.67 -10.50 -12.29
N GLY A 68 -10.86 -10.37 -11.23
CA GLY A 68 -10.28 -11.52 -10.53
C GLY A 68 -8.88 -11.93 -10.99
N PRO A 69 -8.40 -13.15 -10.62
CA PRO A 69 -7.09 -13.43 -9.98
C PRO A 69 -5.83 -13.30 -10.86
N THR A 70 -5.93 -12.80 -12.09
CA THR A 70 -4.79 -12.74 -13.04
C THR A 70 -3.73 -11.70 -12.69
N CYS A 71 -3.95 -10.88 -11.66
CA CYS A 71 -3.15 -9.67 -11.43
C CYS A 71 -2.12 -9.76 -10.29
N LEU A 72 -2.08 -10.86 -9.52
CA LEU A 72 -1.12 -11.07 -8.43
C LEU A 72 0.19 -11.73 -8.88
N ASN A 73 0.26 -12.19 -10.13
CA ASN A 73 1.45 -12.76 -10.75
C ASN A 73 2.14 -11.70 -11.62
N ASN A 74 2.85 -10.76 -10.99
CA ASN A 74 3.86 -9.91 -11.64
C ASN A 74 5.02 -9.69 -10.66
#